data_AF-D1ATP0-F1
#
_entry.id   AF-D1ATP0-F1
#
_cell.length_a   1.000
_cell.length_b   1.000
_cell.length_c   1.000
_cell.angle_alpha   90.00
_cell.angle_beta   90.00
_cell.angle_gamma   90.00
#
_symmetry.space_group_name_H-M   'P 1'
#
loop_
_entity.id
_entity.type
_entity.pdbx_description
1 polymer ?
#
loop_
_entity_poly.entity_id
_entity_poly.type
_entity_poly.pdbx_seq_one_letter_code
_entity_poly.pdbx_strand_id
1 'polypeptide(L)'
;MLFGVVMVNVNITTGGVALHTLPRGLVMYRRYAAGAGYVVAVCLAFMSLGGFTTRFETCSNHREICGFIETLKAQVYSIVSQGGETVDALLEDVVNSALDLNGIAKFAMGSHWKVADSSQRGRFISTYGRYIRGVYTRQLRMHAFHMMRIMSVRLAGDDTYAVRVRLAKRGYGDDFIVIEFHVVDNGKLGICDMKINNFISTAVTQRSIVDDIIKKYGIEGAISHFEIENKKAPMNSIGGLRPKSAGTGS
;
A
#
# COMPACT_ATOMS: atom_id res chain seq x y z
N MET A 1 -15.22 -36.42 24.31
CA MET A 1 -15.73 -36.93 23.02
C MET A 1 -15.15 -36.06 21.92
N LEU A 2 -14.27 -36.67 21.11
CA LEU A 2 -13.61 -36.07 19.95
C LEU A 2 -14.56 -36.00 18.76
N PHE A 3 -14.44 -34.96 17.94
CA PHE A 3 -14.55 -35.10 16.50
C PHE A 3 -13.47 -34.23 15.84
N GLY A 4 -12.45 -34.90 15.31
CA GLY A 4 -11.51 -34.34 14.35
C GLY A 4 -11.81 -34.91 12.97
N VAL A 5 -11.55 -34.12 11.93
CA VAL A 5 -11.23 -34.63 10.60
C VAL A 5 -10.11 -33.76 10.03
N VAL A 6 -8.94 -34.38 9.92
CA VAL A 6 -7.81 -34.04 9.06
C VAL A 6 -8.15 -34.54 7.66
N MET A 7 -7.81 -33.80 6.60
CA MET A 7 -7.35 -34.31 5.29
C MET A 7 -7.06 -33.14 4.33
N VAL A 8 -6.13 -33.14 3.38
CA VAL A 8 -4.92 -33.90 3.04
C VAL A 8 -4.22 -33.01 2.00
N ASN A 9 -2.90 -32.93 2.04
CA ASN A 9 -2.07 -32.23 1.06
C ASN A 9 -1.84 -33.16 -0.14
N VAL A 10 -2.17 -32.75 -1.36
CA VAL A 10 -1.94 -33.54 -2.58
C VAL A 10 -0.86 -32.89 -3.41
N ASN A 11 0.30 -33.56 -3.50
CA ASN A 11 1.39 -33.22 -4.41
C ASN A 11 1.49 -34.37 -5.41
N ILE A 12 1.22 -34.12 -6.69
CA ILE A 12 1.35 -35.14 -7.75
C ILE A 12 2.60 -34.82 -8.57
N THR A 13 3.58 -35.71 -8.46
CA THR A 13 4.77 -35.78 -9.30
C THR A 13 4.79 -37.14 -10.00
N THR A 14 5.39 -37.20 -11.19
CA THR A 14 5.73 -38.38 -12.04
C THR A 14 4.58 -38.98 -12.86
N GLY A 15 4.77 -39.43 -14.11
CA GLY A 15 5.99 -39.70 -14.87
C GLY A 15 5.70 -39.88 -16.37
N GLY A 16 6.78 -39.94 -17.15
CA GLY A 16 6.73 -40.07 -18.61
C GLY A 16 6.41 -41.49 -19.09
N VAL A 17 6.01 -41.58 -20.36
CA VAL A 17 5.95 -42.82 -21.12
C VAL A 17 6.62 -42.56 -22.46
N ALA A 18 7.68 -43.32 -22.75
CA ALA A 18 8.32 -43.38 -24.05
C ALA A 18 7.52 -44.33 -24.96
N LEU A 19 7.35 -43.96 -26.24
CA LEU A 19 7.02 -44.92 -27.28
C LEU A 19 7.89 -44.65 -28.52
N HIS A 20 8.71 -45.63 -28.85
CA HIS A 20 9.67 -45.63 -29.95
C HIS A 20 9.01 -46.18 -31.24
N THR A 21 9.29 -45.50 -32.38
CA THR A 21 9.52 -46.03 -33.76
C THR A 21 8.38 -46.79 -34.50
N LEU A 22 8.08 -46.69 -35.81
CA LEU A 22 8.54 -46.06 -37.09
C LEU A 22 7.48 -46.51 -38.18
N PRO A 23 7.60 -46.31 -39.52
CA PRO A 23 7.62 -45.08 -40.34
C PRO A 23 6.72 -45.14 -41.62
N ARG A 24 6.87 -44.10 -42.48
CA ARG A 24 6.63 -44.02 -43.95
C ARG A 24 5.23 -43.64 -44.48
N GLY A 25 5.12 -42.37 -44.92
CA GLY A 25 5.20 -42.03 -46.36
C GLY A 25 3.92 -42.00 -47.18
N LEU A 26 3.57 -40.78 -47.63
CA LEU A 26 2.84 -40.38 -48.86
C LEU A 26 1.42 -40.92 -49.09
N VAL A 27 0.46 -40.01 -49.34
CA VAL A 27 -0.28 -39.88 -50.62
C VAL A 27 -1.45 -38.87 -50.50
N MET A 28 -1.36 -37.86 -51.38
CA MET A 28 -2.42 -37.16 -52.13
C MET A 28 -3.52 -36.33 -51.44
N TYR A 29 -3.42 -35.03 -51.76
CA TYR A 29 -4.49 -34.06 -51.92
C TYR A 29 -5.47 -34.52 -53.03
N ARG A 30 -6.78 -34.67 -52.74
CA ARG A 30 -7.82 -34.71 -53.79
C ARG A 30 -9.14 -34.11 -53.28
N ARG A 31 -9.62 -33.13 -54.04
CA ARG A 31 -10.87 -32.37 -53.91
C ARG A 31 -12.08 -33.24 -54.31
N TYR A 32 -13.22 -33.09 -53.61
CA TYR A 32 -14.46 -32.43 -54.08
C TYR A 32 -15.75 -32.95 -53.40
N ALA A 33 -16.51 -31.97 -52.91
CA ALA A 33 -17.98 -31.81 -52.94
C ALA A 33 -18.92 -32.96 -52.50
N ALA A 34 -19.75 -32.69 -51.48
CA ALA A 34 -21.16 -32.31 -51.65
C ALA A 34 -21.89 -32.38 -50.29
N GLY A 35 -22.67 -31.35 -49.94
CA GLY A 35 -23.60 -31.44 -48.81
C GLY A 35 -23.91 -30.11 -48.13
N ALA A 36 -25.00 -29.49 -48.58
CA ALA A 36 -25.86 -28.51 -47.93
C ALA A 36 -25.52 -28.05 -46.48
N GLY A 37 -25.36 -26.73 -46.30
CA GLY A 37 -25.35 -26.11 -44.98
C GLY A 37 -24.82 -24.69 -44.99
N TYR A 38 -25.51 -23.77 -45.68
CA TYR A 38 -25.29 -22.33 -45.49
C TYR A 38 -25.80 -21.94 -44.10
N VAL A 39 -24.92 -21.99 -43.08
CA VAL A 39 -25.01 -21.06 -41.96
C VAL A 39 -23.77 -20.21 -42.02
N VAL A 40 -23.97 -19.01 -42.55
CA VAL A 40 -23.08 -17.88 -42.45
C VAL A 40 -22.92 -17.57 -40.95
N ALA A 41 -22.00 -18.26 -40.29
CA ALA A 41 -21.51 -17.85 -38.99
C ALA A 41 -20.53 -16.70 -39.24
N VAL A 42 -21.11 -15.50 -39.37
CA VAL A 42 -20.41 -14.25 -39.09
C VAL A 42 -19.90 -14.35 -37.65
N CYS A 43 -18.71 -14.90 -37.47
CA CYS A 43 -17.92 -14.73 -36.24
C CYS A 43 -17.25 -13.34 -36.27
N LEU A 44 -18.07 -12.30 -36.48
CA LEU A 44 -17.73 -10.93 -36.13
C LEU A 44 -18.68 -10.53 -35.01
N ALA A 45 -18.08 -10.04 -33.92
CA ALA A 45 -18.67 -9.76 -32.62
C ALA A 45 -18.89 -11.00 -31.74
N PHE A 46 -17.95 -11.26 -30.82
CA PHE A 46 -18.26 -11.21 -29.37
C PHE A 46 -17.12 -11.58 -28.41
N MET A 47 -15.89 -11.92 -28.84
CA MET A 47 -14.92 -12.52 -27.89
C MET A 47 -13.48 -11.98 -27.90
N SER A 48 -13.23 -10.67 -28.06
CA SER A 48 -11.85 -10.16 -27.83
C SER A 48 -11.70 -8.66 -27.55
N LEU A 49 -12.58 -8.02 -26.77
CA LEU A 49 -12.27 -6.70 -26.17
C LEU A 49 -12.76 -6.57 -24.72
N GLY A 50 -12.69 -7.66 -23.96
CA GLY A 50 -12.86 -7.61 -22.51
C GLY A 50 -11.54 -7.29 -21.81
N GLY A 51 -11.29 -6.02 -21.50
CA GLY A 51 -10.64 -5.64 -20.24
C GLY A 51 -9.11 -5.57 -20.16
N PHE A 52 -8.37 -5.38 -21.26
CA PHE A 52 -6.95 -4.96 -21.19
C PHE A 52 -6.77 -3.43 -21.24
N THR A 53 -7.78 -2.65 -20.85
CA THR A 53 -7.67 -1.19 -20.70
C THR A 53 -7.56 -0.84 -19.21
N THR A 54 -6.40 -1.05 -18.57
CA THR A 54 -6.29 -0.68 -17.14
C THR A 54 -4.99 -0.02 -16.70
N ARG A 55 -3.88 -0.14 -17.46
CA ARG A 55 -2.62 0.51 -17.07
C ARG A 55 -2.47 1.94 -17.61
N PHE A 56 -2.75 2.15 -18.89
CA PHE A 56 -2.50 3.45 -19.55
C PHE A 56 -3.61 4.46 -19.24
N GLU A 57 -4.87 4.02 -19.16
CA GLU A 57 -6.02 4.91 -18.93
C GLU A 57 -5.99 5.58 -17.55
N THR A 58 -5.68 4.82 -16.49
CA THR A 58 -5.73 5.31 -15.10
C THR A 58 -4.93 6.59 -14.88
N CYS A 59 -3.65 6.59 -15.28
CA CYS A 59 -2.78 7.75 -15.11
C CYS A 59 -2.89 8.76 -16.26
N SER A 60 -3.44 8.37 -17.42
CA SER A 60 -3.70 9.35 -18.50
C SER A 60 -4.69 10.44 -18.06
N ASN A 61 -5.71 10.07 -17.27
CA ASN A 61 -6.74 10.99 -16.76
C ASN A 61 -6.35 11.70 -15.45
N HIS A 62 -5.27 11.26 -14.78
CA HIS A 62 -4.84 11.78 -13.48
C HIS A 62 -3.33 12.00 -13.44
N ARG A 63 -2.79 12.63 -14.49
CA ARG A 63 -1.34 12.71 -14.74
C ARG A 63 -0.59 13.35 -13.58
N GLU A 64 -1.11 14.44 -13.02
CA GLU A 64 -0.46 15.17 -11.92
C GLU A 64 -0.44 14.34 -10.63
N ILE A 65 -1.56 13.71 -10.29
CA ILE A 65 -1.67 12.83 -9.11
C ILE A 65 -0.76 11.60 -9.21
N CYS A 66 -0.75 10.93 -10.37
CA CYS A 66 0.17 9.81 -10.59
C CYS A 66 1.63 10.28 -10.56
N GLY A 67 1.93 11.39 -11.22
CA GLY A 67 3.28 11.96 -11.29
C GLY A 67 3.84 12.32 -9.92
N PHE A 68 3.00 12.82 -9.01
CA PHE A 68 3.38 13.07 -7.61
C PHE A 68 3.84 11.79 -6.89
N ILE A 69 3.05 10.72 -6.96
CA ILE A 69 3.38 9.43 -6.30
C ILE A 69 4.62 8.77 -6.95
N GLU A 70 4.74 8.84 -8.28
CA GLU A 70 5.89 8.31 -9.02
C GLU A 70 7.18 9.07 -8.71
N THR A 71 7.11 10.40 -8.66
CA THR A 71 8.24 11.27 -8.30
C THR A 71 8.71 10.97 -6.88
N LEU A 72 7.77 10.87 -5.94
CA LEU A 72 8.07 10.50 -4.55
C LEU A 72 8.81 9.15 -4.48
N LYS A 73 8.32 8.13 -5.21
CA LYS A 73 8.96 6.82 -5.26
C LYS A 73 10.37 6.86 -5.87
N ALA A 74 10.56 7.65 -6.93
CA ALA A 74 11.84 7.79 -7.61
C ALA A 74 12.86 8.50 -6.71
N GLN A 75 12.45 9.58 -6.03
CA GLN A 75 13.29 10.31 -5.08
C GLN A 75 13.74 9.41 -3.92
N VAL A 76 12.83 8.66 -3.30
CA VAL A 76 13.15 7.71 -2.23
C VAL A 76 14.12 6.63 -2.69
N TYR A 77 13.90 6.06 -3.88
CA TYR A 77 14.84 5.09 -4.45
C TYR A 77 16.22 5.71 -4.65
N SER A 78 16.30 6.90 -5.24
CA SER A 78 17.58 7.59 -5.49
C SER A 78 18.35 7.81 -4.19
N ILE A 79 17.72 8.38 -3.17
CA ILE A 79 18.33 8.67 -1.86
C ILE A 79 18.90 7.38 -1.25
N VAL A 80 18.10 6.31 -1.19
CA VAL A 80 18.54 5.05 -0.56
C VAL A 80 19.57 4.31 -1.41
N SER A 81 19.51 4.41 -2.74
CA SER A 81 20.47 3.77 -3.65
C SER A 81 21.86 4.40 -3.60
N GLN A 82 21.95 5.72 -3.39
CA GLN A 82 23.22 6.43 -3.25
C GLN A 82 23.91 6.08 -1.92
N GLY A 83 23.14 5.78 -0.88
CA GLY A 83 23.68 5.45 0.45
C GLY A 83 24.33 6.66 1.13
N GLY A 84 25.11 6.39 2.19
CA GLY A 84 25.83 7.41 2.96
C GLY A 84 25.17 7.81 4.28
N GLU A 85 25.82 8.70 5.01
CA GLU A 85 25.42 9.13 6.36
C GLU A 85 24.19 10.05 6.36
N THR A 86 23.89 10.70 5.23
CA THR A 86 22.80 11.69 5.11
C THR A 86 21.47 11.10 4.65
N VAL A 87 21.40 9.79 4.39
CA VAL A 87 20.20 9.12 3.86
C VAL A 87 18.95 9.41 4.69
N ASP A 88 19.05 9.31 6.02
CA ASP A 88 17.89 9.49 6.88
C ASP A 88 17.44 10.96 6.89
N ALA A 89 18.36 11.92 6.89
CA ALA A 89 18.03 13.34 6.80
C ALA A 89 17.33 13.69 5.48
N LEU A 90 17.83 13.16 4.35
CA LEU A 90 17.20 13.37 3.04
C LEU A 90 15.81 12.73 2.97
N LEU A 91 15.61 11.57 3.60
CA LEU A 91 14.28 10.95 3.70
C LEU A 91 13.34 11.73 4.63
N GLU A 92 13.86 12.34 5.71
CA GLU A 92 13.07 13.24 6.55
C GLU A 92 12.55 14.45 5.76
N ASP A 93 13.37 15.02 4.86
CA ASP A 93 12.94 16.10 3.97
C ASP A 93 11.84 15.66 3.01
N VAL A 94 11.94 14.44 2.47
CA VAL A 94 10.87 13.84 1.67
C VAL A 94 9.57 13.78 2.47
N VAL A 95 9.61 13.27 3.69
CA VAL A 95 8.43 13.18 4.56
C VAL A 95 7.84 14.56 4.86
N ASN A 96 8.68 15.54 5.21
CA ASN A 96 8.25 16.91 5.48
C ASN A 96 7.60 17.57 4.26
N SER A 97 8.08 17.26 3.06
CA SER A 97 7.54 17.83 1.82
C SER A 97 6.19 17.23 1.41
N ALA A 98 5.97 15.96 1.76
CA ALA A 98 4.84 15.15 1.32
C ALA A 98 3.69 15.08 2.32
N LEU A 99 3.96 15.23 3.63
CA LEU A 99 2.96 15.12 4.70
C LEU A 99 2.62 16.48 5.30
N ASP A 100 1.32 16.73 5.49
CA ASP A 100 0.85 17.82 6.36
C ASP A 100 0.91 17.36 7.84
N LEU A 101 2.10 17.43 8.44
CA LEU A 101 2.31 17.00 9.83
C LEU A 101 1.46 17.81 10.83
N ASN A 102 1.16 19.07 10.53
CA ASN A 102 0.32 19.91 11.38
C ASN A 102 -1.15 19.43 11.34
N GLY A 103 -1.68 19.21 10.14
CA GLY A 103 -3.01 18.65 9.93
C GLY A 103 -3.16 17.26 10.55
N ILE A 104 -2.15 16.40 10.35
CA ILE A 104 -2.11 15.05 10.93
C ILE A 104 -2.12 15.11 12.47
N ALA A 105 -1.30 15.97 13.09
CA ALA A 105 -1.26 16.11 14.55
C ALA A 105 -2.59 16.64 15.11
N LYS A 106 -3.16 17.66 14.46
CA LYS A 106 -4.48 18.21 14.83
C LYS A 106 -5.58 17.15 14.71
N PHE A 107 -5.57 16.38 13.62
CA PHE A 107 -6.52 15.28 13.42
C PHE A 107 -6.38 14.21 14.50
N ALA A 108 -5.14 13.84 14.85
CA ALA A 108 -4.86 12.83 15.86
C ALA A 108 -5.36 13.25 17.27
N MET A 109 -5.25 14.53 17.63
CA MET A 109 -5.84 15.04 18.88
C MET A 109 -7.37 15.05 18.88
N GLY A 110 -8.01 15.09 17.71
CA GLY A 110 -9.48 15.06 17.60
C GLY A 110 -10.17 16.15 18.42
N SER A 111 -11.14 15.76 19.25
CA SER A 111 -11.88 16.70 20.11
C SER A 111 -11.01 17.37 21.16
N HIS A 112 -9.92 16.73 21.61
CA HIS A 112 -8.99 17.27 22.61
C HIS A 112 -8.27 18.52 22.10
N TRP A 113 -8.17 18.70 20.78
CA TRP A 113 -7.62 19.91 20.18
C TRP A 113 -8.33 21.17 20.70
N LYS A 114 -9.67 21.14 20.84
CA LYS A 114 -10.47 22.30 21.22
C LYS A 114 -10.21 22.76 22.65
N VAL A 115 -9.93 21.83 23.56
CA VAL A 115 -9.69 22.11 24.98
C VAL A 115 -8.21 22.33 25.32
N ALA A 116 -7.30 21.89 24.46
CA ALA A 116 -5.88 22.16 24.60
C ALA A 116 -5.56 23.66 24.48
N ASP A 117 -4.67 24.17 25.33
CA ASP A 117 -4.15 25.53 25.20
C ASP A 117 -3.15 25.66 24.04
N SER A 118 -2.72 26.89 23.73
CA SER A 118 -1.79 27.15 22.62
C SER A 118 -0.41 26.50 22.82
N SER A 119 0.07 26.42 24.05
CA SER A 119 1.35 25.78 24.40
C SER A 119 1.27 24.28 24.19
N GLN A 120 0.21 23.65 24.68
CA GLN A 120 -0.06 22.22 24.53
C GLN A 120 -0.17 21.83 23.05
N ARG A 121 -0.92 22.60 22.26
CA ARG A 121 -1.05 22.39 20.82
C ARG A 121 0.30 22.44 20.11
N GLY A 122 1.11 23.47 20.40
CA GLY A 122 2.44 23.62 19.80
C GLY A 122 3.39 22.49 20.18
N ARG A 123 3.43 22.12 21.47
CA ARG A 123 4.25 21.02 21.96
C ARG A 123 3.83 19.69 21.37
N PHE A 124 2.52 19.41 21.31
CA PHE A 124 2.00 18.17 20.71
C PHE A 124 2.33 18.08 19.21
N ILE A 125 2.10 19.15 18.44
CA ILE A 125 2.48 19.18 17.02
C ILE A 125 3.97 18.84 16.85
N SER A 126 4.82 19.47 17.64
CA SER A 126 6.27 19.25 17.56
C SER A 126 6.66 17.81 17.90
N THR A 127 6.18 17.27 19.02
CA THR A 127 6.59 15.94 19.50
C THR A 127 5.96 14.82 18.68
N TYR A 128 4.66 14.90 18.40
CA TYR A 128 3.96 13.92 17.58
C TYR A 128 4.40 13.98 16.10
N GLY A 129 4.59 15.17 15.55
CA GLY A 129 5.10 15.35 14.19
C GLY A 129 6.50 14.75 14.01
N ARG A 130 7.39 14.91 15.00
CA ARG A 130 8.70 14.24 15.00
C ARG A 130 8.58 12.71 15.02
N TYR A 131 7.65 12.18 15.84
CA TYR A 131 7.41 10.74 15.91
C TYR A 131 6.93 10.19 14.56
N ILE A 132 5.92 10.83 13.97
CA ILE A 132 5.38 10.45 12.66
C ILE A 132 6.44 10.54 11.57
N ARG A 133 7.25 11.60 11.56
CA ARG A 133 8.35 11.75 10.60
C ARG A 133 9.32 10.57 10.69
N GLY A 134 9.80 10.26 11.89
CA GLY A 134 10.73 9.17 12.11
C GLY A 134 10.17 7.80 11.71
N VAL A 135 8.89 7.54 12.01
CA VAL A 135 8.20 6.32 11.58
C VAL A 135 8.18 6.23 10.05
N TYR A 136 7.78 7.28 9.33
CA TYR A 136 7.69 7.24 7.88
C TYR A 136 9.05 7.22 7.18
N THR A 137 10.06 7.94 7.68
CA THR A 137 11.45 7.84 7.19
C THR A 137 11.91 6.39 7.14
N ARG A 138 11.64 5.64 8.21
CA ARG A 138 11.98 4.22 8.28
C ARG A 138 11.19 3.35 7.31
N GLN A 139 9.89 3.62 7.13
CA GLN A 139 9.06 2.90 6.14
C GLN A 139 9.54 3.17 4.71
N LEU A 140 9.83 4.42 4.38
CA LEU A 140 10.38 4.80 3.07
C LEU A 140 11.69 4.05 2.80
N ARG A 141 12.59 4.00 3.79
CA ARG A 141 13.85 3.25 3.68
C ARG A 141 13.62 1.74 3.47
N MET A 142 12.75 1.13 4.26
CA MET A 142 12.42 -0.30 4.17
C MET A 142 11.84 -0.67 2.80
N HIS A 143 11.01 0.21 2.23
CA HIS A 143 10.30 -0.07 0.99
C HIS A 143 10.93 0.56 -0.27
N ALA A 144 12.08 1.22 -0.14
CA ALA A 144 12.74 1.94 -1.23
C ALA A 144 13.02 1.09 -2.48
N PHE A 145 13.33 -0.19 -2.32
CA PHE A 145 13.65 -1.11 -3.42
C PHE A 145 12.44 -1.94 -3.91
N HIS A 146 11.25 -1.75 -3.34
CA HIS A 146 10.06 -2.40 -3.85
C HIS A 146 9.64 -1.79 -5.19
N MET A 147 9.20 -2.64 -6.11
CA MET A 147 8.59 -2.22 -7.37
C MET A 147 7.21 -1.69 -7.08
N MET A 148 6.93 -0.47 -7.57
CA MET A 148 5.65 0.20 -7.39
C MET A 148 4.81 0.10 -8.65
N ARG A 149 3.53 -0.22 -8.49
CA ARG A 149 2.53 -0.15 -9.57
C ARG A 149 1.28 0.57 -9.07
N ILE A 150 0.94 1.69 -9.70
CA ILE A 150 -0.36 2.34 -9.52
C ILE A 150 -1.43 1.46 -10.16
N MET A 151 -2.43 1.07 -9.37
CA MET A 151 -3.53 0.20 -9.77
C MET A 151 -4.79 0.99 -10.14
N SER A 152 -5.09 2.06 -9.41
CA SER A 152 -6.25 2.91 -9.66
C SER A 152 -6.06 4.31 -9.05
N VAL A 153 -6.68 5.31 -9.67
CA VAL A 153 -6.85 6.66 -9.12
C VAL A 153 -8.33 7.00 -9.22
N ARG A 154 -8.91 7.51 -8.13
CA ARG A 154 -10.31 7.96 -8.11
C ARG A 154 -10.46 9.16 -7.19
N LEU A 155 -11.40 10.04 -7.51
CA LEU A 155 -11.84 11.07 -6.58
C LEU A 155 -12.52 10.39 -5.36
N ALA A 156 -12.17 10.83 -4.16
CA ALA A 156 -12.61 10.27 -2.89
C ALA A 156 -13.27 11.32 -1.96
N GLY A 157 -13.26 12.59 -2.37
CA GLY A 157 -13.85 13.73 -1.69
C GLY A 157 -13.49 15.02 -2.43
N ASP A 158 -13.85 16.17 -1.88
CA ASP A 158 -13.47 17.47 -2.43
C ASP A 158 -11.94 17.57 -2.49
N ASP A 159 -11.43 17.75 -3.70
CA ASP A 159 -10.00 17.86 -4.02
C ASP A 159 -9.12 16.73 -3.46
N THR A 160 -9.71 15.57 -3.15
CA THR A 160 -9.00 14.43 -2.54
C THR A 160 -9.10 13.20 -3.42
N TYR A 161 -7.95 12.63 -3.78
CA TYR A 161 -7.82 11.45 -4.62
C TYR A 161 -7.35 10.24 -3.82
N ALA A 162 -8.02 9.11 -4.00
CA ALA A 162 -7.55 7.81 -3.53
C ALA A 162 -6.71 7.13 -4.62
N VAL A 163 -5.41 6.99 -4.36
CA VAL A 163 -4.43 6.36 -5.25
C VAL A 163 -4.05 5.00 -4.70
N ARG A 164 -4.50 3.92 -5.36
CA ARG A 164 -4.18 2.56 -4.95
C ARG A 164 -2.91 2.08 -5.63
N VAL A 165 -1.97 1.61 -4.83
CA VAL A 165 -0.62 1.23 -5.23
C VAL A 165 -0.32 -0.18 -4.73
N ARG A 166 0.35 -0.98 -5.56
CA ARG A 166 0.97 -2.25 -5.17
C ARG A 166 2.47 -2.07 -5.05
N LEU A 167 3.04 -2.45 -3.92
CA LEU A 167 4.48 -2.57 -3.71
C LEU A 167 4.85 -4.04 -3.62
N ALA A 168 5.76 -4.52 -4.48
CA ALA A 168 6.22 -5.92 -4.49
C ALA A 168 7.74 -5.98 -4.49
N LYS A 169 8.30 -7.01 -3.86
CA LYS A 169 9.75 -7.25 -3.94
C LYS A 169 10.13 -7.66 -5.36
N ARG A 170 11.28 -7.19 -5.85
CA ARG A 170 11.76 -7.58 -7.18
C ARG A 170 11.94 -9.10 -7.26
N GLY A 171 11.36 -9.72 -8.29
CA GLY A 171 11.39 -11.17 -8.48
C GLY A 171 10.36 -11.97 -7.68
N TYR A 172 9.60 -11.34 -6.78
CA TYR A 172 8.57 -11.99 -5.95
C TYR A 172 7.24 -11.27 -6.13
N GLY A 173 6.54 -11.61 -7.21
CA GLY A 173 5.29 -10.94 -7.59
C GLY A 173 4.16 -11.18 -6.59
N ASP A 174 4.10 -12.36 -5.97
CA ASP A 174 2.98 -12.78 -5.12
C ASP A 174 3.11 -12.31 -3.67
N ASP A 175 4.29 -11.81 -3.28
CA ASP A 175 4.51 -11.13 -2.00
C ASP A 175 4.47 -9.61 -2.21
N PHE A 176 3.32 -9.02 -1.87
CA PHE A 176 3.07 -7.60 -2.08
C PHE A 176 2.22 -6.99 -0.97
N ILE A 177 2.40 -5.68 -0.79
CA ILE A 177 1.51 -4.85 0.01
C ILE A 177 0.74 -3.91 -0.91
N VAL A 178 -0.53 -3.69 -0.60
CA VAL A 178 -1.37 -2.69 -1.25
C VAL A 178 -1.47 -1.49 -0.34
N ILE A 179 -1.22 -0.29 -0.88
CA ILE A 179 -1.38 0.96 -0.15
C ILE A 179 -2.36 1.84 -0.93
N GLU A 180 -3.40 2.35 -0.28
CA GLU A 180 -4.25 3.41 -0.81
C GLU A 180 -3.84 4.73 -0.17
N PHE A 181 -3.15 5.59 -0.92
CA PHE A 181 -2.81 6.95 -0.50
C PHE A 181 -3.99 7.87 -0.73
N HIS A 182 -4.27 8.76 0.23
CA HIS A 182 -5.23 9.84 0.07
C HIS A 182 -4.44 11.12 -0.17
N VAL A 183 -4.49 11.60 -1.41
CA VAL A 183 -3.74 12.77 -1.89
C VAL A 183 -4.69 13.94 -1.99
N VAL A 184 -4.38 15.05 -1.33
CA VAL A 184 -5.15 16.29 -1.36
C VAL A 184 -4.51 17.25 -2.35
N ASP A 185 -5.34 17.98 -3.09
CA ASP A 185 -4.94 19.03 -4.03
C ASP A 185 -5.52 20.39 -3.64
N ASN A 186 -4.90 21.05 -2.65
CA ASN A 186 -5.29 22.39 -2.20
C ASN A 186 -4.28 23.45 -2.69
N GLY A 187 -3.91 23.38 -3.98
CA GLY A 187 -2.86 24.21 -4.59
C GLY A 187 -1.44 23.68 -4.40
N LYS A 188 -1.27 22.63 -3.59
CA LYS A 188 -0.07 21.79 -3.51
C LYS A 188 -0.49 20.37 -3.18
N LEU A 189 -0.01 19.40 -3.96
CA LEU A 189 -0.24 17.98 -3.71
C LEU A 189 0.44 17.51 -2.41
N GLY A 190 -0.31 16.78 -1.58
CA GLY A 190 0.20 16.20 -0.34
C GLY A 190 -0.60 14.97 0.10
N ILE A 191 0.02 14.07 0.86
CA ILE A 191 -0.63 12.87 1.40
C ILE A 191 -1.19 13.19 2.78
N CYS A 192 -2.50 13.07 2.95
CA CYS A 192 -3.17 13.32 4.23
C CYS A 192 -3.44 12.04 5.03
N ASP A 193 -3.58 10.90 4.35
CA ASP A 193 -3.83 9.59 4.96
C ASP A 193 -3.35 8.45 4.05
N MET A 194 -3.20 7.26 4.63
CA MET A 194 -2.99 6.03 3.88
C MET A 194 -3.70 4.85 4.52
N LYS A 195 -4.11 3.89 3.69
CA LYS A 195 -4.62 2.58 4.11
C LYS A 195 -3.70 1.49 3.60
N ILE A 196 -3.33 0.55 4.44
CA ILE A 196 -2.52 -0.61 4.06
C ILE A 196 -3.46 -1.80 3.93
N ASN A 197 -3.34 -2.58 2.86
CA ASN A 197 -4.11 -3.79 2.56
C ASN A 197 -5.63 -3.64 2.78
N ASN A 198 -6.18 -2.48 2.40
CA ASN A 198 -7.58 -2.11 2.58
C ASN A 198 -8.08 -2.12 4.05
N PHE A 199 -7.17 -2.10 5.03
CA PHE A 199 -7.51 -1.95 6.44
C PHE A 199 -7.87 -0.50 6.80
N ILE A 200 -8.07 -0.27 8.09
CA ILE A 200 -8.44 1.02 8.68
C ILE A 200 -7.41 2.09 8.29
N SER A 201 -7.92 3.30 8.04
CA SER A 201 -7.13 4.53 7.87
C SER A 201 -6.06 4.66 8.95
N THR A 202 -4.83 4.93 8.53
CA THR A 202 -3.72 5.14 9.46
C THR A 202 -4.00 6.34 10.35
N ALA A 203 -4.55 7.41 9.79
CA ALA A 203 -4.97 8.58 10.56
C ALA A 203 -6.02 8.21 11.63
N VAL A 204 -7.03 7.40 11.29
CA VAL A 204 -8.07 6.97 12.25
C VAL A 204 -7.48 6.11 13.36
N THR A 205 -6.64 5.13 13.03
CA THR A 205 -5.98 4.29 14.04
C THR A 205 -5.11 5.14 14.98
N GLN A 206 -4.33 6.07 14.42
CA GLN A 206 -3.51 6.98 15.20
C GLN A 206 -4.34 7.89 16.12
N ARG A 207 -5.47 8.41 15.63
CA ARG A 207 -6.39 9.20 16.45
C ARG A 207 -6.95 8.40 17.61
N SER A 208 -7.34 7.14 17.40
CA SER A 208 -7.79 6.28 18.50
C SER A 208 -6.68 6.05 19.53
N ILE A 209 -5.45 5.80 19.10
CA ILE A 209 -4.29 5.64 20.00
C ILE A 209 -4.06 6.91 20.82
N VAL A 210 -4.05 8.08 20.18
CA VAL A 210 -3.86 9.37 20.86
C VAL A 210 -5.00 9.66 21.82
N ASP A 211 -6.25 9.40 21.43
CA ASP A 211 -7.42 9.55 22.29
C ASP A 211 -7.32 8.68 23.55
N ASP A 212 -6.92 7.41 23.42
CA ASP A 212 -6.75 6.51 24.56
C ASP A 212 -5.65 6.97 25.52
N ILE A 213 -4.52 7.47 24.98
CA ILE A 213 -3.43 8.03 25.79
C ILE A 213 -3.90 9.29 26.52
N ILE A 214 -4.59 10.21 25.84
CA ILE A 214 -5.08 11.45 26.45
C ILE A 214 -6.14 11.16 27.51
N LYS A 215 -7.08 10.24 27.26
CA LYS A 215 -8.09 9.83 28.25
C LYS A 215 -7.46 9.24 29.51
N LYS A 216 -6.34 8.53 29.37
CA LYS A 216 -5.67 7.86 30.49
C LYS A 216 -4.69 8.75 31.24
N TYR A 217 -3.99 9.65 30.55
CA TYR A 217 -2.85 10.39 31.09
C TYR A 217 -2.90 11.91 30.87
N GLY A 218 -3.98 12.42 30.28
CA GLY A 218 -4.12 13.82 29.88
C GLY A 218 -3.26 14.19 28.67
N ILE A 219 -3.40 15.44 28.21
CA ILE A 219 -2.65 15.98 27.08
C ILE A 219 -1.14 15.97 27.36
N GLU A 220 -0.74 16.34 28.58
CA GLU A 220 0.67 16.29 29.00
C GLU A 220 1.22 14.87 28.95
N GLY A 221 0.46 13.88 29.41
CA GLY A 221 0.85 12.47 29.32
C GLY A 221 1.06 12.00 27.88
N ALA A 222 0.22 12.48 26.95
CA ALA A 222 0.40 12.19 25.52
C ALA A 222 1.65 12.85 24.94
N ILE A 223 1.95 14.11 25.31
CA ILE A 223 3.18 14.79 24.90
C ILE A 223 4.40 14.03 25.43
N SER A 224 4.43 13.70 26.72
CA SER A 224 5.52 12.92 27.33
C SER A 224 5.68 11.54 26.70
N HIS A 225 4.58 10.88 26.33
CA HIS A 225 4.64 9.61 25.61
C HIS A 225 5.43 9.74 24.30
N PHE A 226 5.10 10.72 23.45
CA PHE A 226 5.81 10.89 22.17
C PHE A 226 7.23 11.44 22.33
N GLU A 227 7.52 12.21 23.39
CA GLU A 227 8.90 12.57 23.74
C GLU A 227 9.75 11.33 24.06
N ILE A 228 9.18 10.36 24.78
CA ILE A 228 9.84 9.08 25.08
C ILE A 228 10.04 8.26 23.80
N GLU A 229 9.02 8.15 22.95
CA GLU A 229 9.12 7.40 21.69
C GLU A 229 10.16 8.01 20.74
N ASN A 230 10.26 9.34 20.69
CA ASN A 230 11.29 10.03 19.92
C ASN A 230 12.72 9.76 20.42
N LYS A 231 12.91 9.45 21.71
CA LYS A 231 14.23 9.12 22.29
C LYS A 231 14.66 7.68 22.02
N LYS A 232 13.72 6.76 21.87
CA LYS A 232 13.99 5.32 21.71
C LYS A 232 14.51 4.91 20.32
N ALA A 233 14.63 5.87 19.40
CA ALA A 233 14.50 5.66 17.96
C ALA A 233 13.10 5.10 17.62
N PRO A 234 12.38 5.67 16.64
CA PRO A 234 10.99 5.31 16.38
C PRO A 234 10.85 3.82 16.05
N MET A 235 10.10 3.09 16.89
CA MET A 235 9.89 1.64 16.74
C MET A 235 9.27 1.27 15.39
N ASN A 236 9.58 0.06 14.94
CA ASN A 236 8.86 -0.63 13.89
C ASN A 236 7.40 -0.76 14.33
N SER A 237 6.50 0.02 13.73
CA SER A 237 5.21 -0.46 13.21
C SER A 237 4.13 0.61 13.34
N ILE A 238 3.61 1.03 12.20
CA ILE A 238 2.32 1.71 12.07
C ILE A 238 1.15 0.78 12.47
N GLY A 239 1.42 -0.53 12.74
CA GLY A 239 0.47 -1.54 13.24
C GLY A 239 0.97 -2.34 14.46
N GLY A 240 1.79 -1.75 15.33
CA GLY A 240 2.52 -2.46 16.40
C GLY A 240 1.84 -2.52 17.77
N LEU A 241 0.59 -2.06 17.86
CA LEU A 241 -0.20 -2.14 19.08
C LEU A 241 -1.34 -3.14 18.88
N ARG A 242 -0.96 -4.43 18.80
CA ARG A 242 -1.85 -5.46 19.38
C ARG A 242 -1.69 -5.33 20.89
N PRO A 243 -2.76 -5.12 21.68
CA PRO A 243 -2.64 -5.27 23.12
C PRO A 243 -2.12 -6.69 23.38
N LYS A 244 -1.08 -6.82 24.20
CA LYS A 244 -0.78 -8.12 24.82
C LYS A 244 -2.07 -8.53 25.49
N SER A 245 -2.70 -9.60 25.01
CA SER A 245 -3.73 -10.29 25.77
C SER A 245 -3.15 -10.49 27.16
N ALA A 246 -3.87 -9.97 28.17
CA ALA A 246 -3.54 -10.22 29.56
C ALA A 246 -3.25 -11.71 29.69
N GLY A 247 -2.05 -12.04 30.16
CA GLY A 247 -1.72 -13.40 30.51
C GLY A 247 -2.76 -13.85 31.54
N THR A 248 -3.65 -14.73 31.13
CA THR A 248 -4.40 -15.56 32.07
C THR A 248 -3.36 -16.39 32.77
N GLY A 249 -3.12 -16.06 34.04
CA GLY A 249 -2.43 -16.94 34.96
C GLY A 249 -3.15 -18.28 34.98
N SER A 250 -2.37 -19.34 34.85
CA SER A 250 -2.69 -20.69 35.28
C SER A 250 -1.38 -21.31 35.75
#